data_AF-Q4CXV7-F1
#
_entry.id   AF-Q4CXV7-F1
#
_cell.length_a   1.000
_cell.length_b   1.000
_cell.length_c   1.000
_cell.angle_alpha   90.00
_cell.angle_beta   90.00
_cell.angle_gamma   90.00
#
_symmetry.space_group_name_H-M   'P 1'
#
loop_
_entity.id
_entity.type
_entity.pdbx_description
1 polymer ?
#
loop_
_entity_poly.entity_id
_entity_poly.type
_entity_poly.pdbx_seq_one_letter_code
_entity_poly.pdbx_strand_id
1 'polypeptide(L)'
;MCNIYICFRLFAVVLIYLLLCLKGRLVVMTEVAAAKKEKKAPQEEVVVQQTDQAQVGLIIKVLGRTGSRGNVTQVRVRLMAEEGSPDANRTIVRNVKGPCKEGDMLSLMETEREARRLR
;
A
#
# COMPACT_ATOMS: atom_id res chain seq x y z
N MET A 1 -68.28 4.96 14.04
CA MET A 1 -67.59 4.43 12.85
C MET A 1 -66.32 5.22 12.47
N CYS A 2 -66.24 6.56 12.61
CA CYS A 2 -65.04 7.34 12.24
C CYS A 2 -63.75 7.05 13.05
N ASN A 3 -63.84 6.80 14.36
CA ASN A 3 -62.63 6.68 15.20
C ASN A 3 -61.79 5.42 14.90
N ILE A 4 -62.41 4.31 14.49
CA ILE A 4 -61.67 3.09 14.15
C ILE A 4 -60.82 3.28 12.88
N TYR A 5 -61.36 4.01 11.90
CA TYR A 5 -60.72 4.25 10.62
C TYR A 5 -59.57 5.24 10.73
N ILE A 6 -59.72 6.28 11.58
CA ILE A 6 -58.64 7.24 11.87
C ILE A 6 -57.46 6.54 12.57
N CYS A 7 -57.73 5.64 13.53
CA CYS A 7 -56.70 4.86 14.21
C CYS A 7 -55.96 3.93 13.25
N PHE A 8 -56.66 3.23 12.36
CA PHE A 8 -56.02 2.31 11.41
C PHE A 8 -55.13 3.05 10.41
N ARG A 9 -55.59 4.23 9.94
CA ARG A 9 -54.82 5.06 9.01
C ARG A 9 -53.58 5.66 9.68
N LEU A 10 -53.69 6.07 10.95
CA LEU A 10 -52.56 6.58 11.72
C LEU A 10 -51.53 5.48 11.98
N PHE A 11 -51.98 4.26 12.32
CA PHE A 11 -51.10 3.12 12.56
C PHE A 11 -50.36 2.69 11.28
N ALA A 12 -51.05 2.68 10.14
CA ALA A 12 -50.45 2.38 8.84
C ALA A 12 -49.38 3.42 8.45
N VAL A 13 -49.64 4.71 8.68
CA VAL A 13 -48.67 5.79 8.40
C VAL A 13 -47.43 5.61 9.29
N VAL A 14 -47.61 5.36 10.59
CA VAL A 14 -46.49 5.12 11.53
C VAL A 14 -45.67 3.89 11.11
N LEU A 15 -46.30 2.79 10.72
CA LEU A 15 -45.60 1.59 10.24
C LEU A 15 -44.81 1.85 8.94
N ILE A 16 -45.39 2.58 7.98
CA ILE A 16 -44.70 2.94 6.73
C ILE A 16 -43.47 3.80 7.02
N TYR A 17 -43.60 4.83 7.87
CA TYR A 17 -42.45 5.66 8.27
C TYR A 17 -41.37 4.86 8.99
N LEU A 18 -41.75 3.92 9.85
CA LEU A 18 -40.81 3.08 10.60
C LEU A 18 -40.06 2.11 9.67
N LEU A 19 -40.73 1.56 8.66
CA LEU A 19 -40.11 0.74 7.61
C LEU A 19 -39.21 1.57 6.68
N LEU A 20 -39.61 2.79 6.29
CA LEU A 20 -38.74 3.70 5.54
C LEU A 20 -37.50 4.08 6.36
N CYS A 21 -37.66 4.34 7.65
CA CYS A 21 -36.57 4.68 8.57
C CYS A 21 -35.57 3.50 8.71
N LEU A 22 -36.07 2.27 8.83
CA LEU A 22 -35.21 1.06 8.87
C LEU A 22 -34.42 0.86 7.57
N LYS A 23 -35.05 1.05 6.41
CA LYS A 23 -34.38 0.90 5.10
C LYS A 23 -33.30 1.95 4.86
N GLY A 24 -33.54 3.20 5.27
CA GLY A 24 -32.55 4.27 5.15
C GLY A 24 -31.24 3.92 5.86
N ARG A 25 -31.31 3.30 7.05
CA ARG A 25 -30.14 2.92 7.84
C ARG A 25 -29.31 1.79 7.23
N LEU A 26 -29.93 0.89 6.46
CA LEU A 26 -29.23 -0.21 5.79
C LEU A 26 -28.34 0.30 4.63
N VAL A 27 -28.81 1.30 3.87
CA VAL A 27 -28.06 1.87 2.74
C VAL A 27 -26.79 2.57 3.22
N VAL A 28 -26.85 3.32 4.33
CA VAL A 28 -25.65 3.96 4.90
C VAL A 28 -24.64 2.90 5.37
N MET A 29 -25.08 1.74 5.84
CA MET A 29 -24.18 0.66 6.27
C MET A 29 -23.48 -0.01 5.06
N THR A 30 -24.18 -0.18 3.93
CA THR A 30 -23.59 -0.80 2.73
C THR A 30 -22.59 0.11 2.01
N GLU A 31 -22.83 1.42 1.97
CA GLU A 31 -21.86 2.36 1.38
C GLU A 31 -20.61 2.54 2.24
N VAL A 32 -20.78 2.58 3.58
CA VAL A 32 -19.63 2.69 4.51
C VAL A 32 -18.78 1.41 4.52
N ALA A 33 -19.36 0.25 4.25
CA ALA A 33 -18.61 -1.01 4.17
C ALA A 33 -17.87 -1.21 2.83
N ALA A 34 -18.31 -0.57 1.74
CA ALA A 34 -17.68 -0.65 0.43
C ALA A 34 -16.49 0.31 0.27
N ALA A 35 -16.28 1.25 1.20
CA ALA A 35 -15.02 1.95 1.38
C ALA A 35 -13.96 1.02 1.99
N LYS A 36 -13.71 -0.11 1.31
CA LYS A 36 -12.64 -1.04 1.60
C LYS A 36 -11.33 -0.43 1.11
N LYS A 37 -10.93 0.63 1.83
CA LYS A 37 -9.57 0.97 2.21
C LYS A 37 -8.52 0.45 1.22
N GLU A 38 -8.45 1.10 0.07
CA GLU A 38 -7.18 1.23 -0.64
C GLU A 38 -6.26 2.02 0.29
N LYS A 39 -5.56 1.32 1.19
CA LYS A 39 -4.35 1.85 1.81
C LYS A 39 -3.29 1.89 0.71
N LYS A 40 -3.42 2.84 -0.22
CA LYS A 40 -2.27 3.28 -1.00
C LYS A 40 -1.42 4.05 0.00
N ALA A 41 -0.41 3.36 0.54
CA ALA A 41 0.55 3.95 1.45
C ALA A 41 1.12 5.21 0.78
N PRO A 42 1.25 6.34 1.49
CA PRO A 42 1.92 7.51 0.97
C PRO A 42 3.32 7.07 0.55
N GLN A 43 3.60 7.15 -0.75
CA GLN A 43 4.97 7.12 -1.23
C GLN A 43 5.56 8.42 -0.71
N GLU A 44 6.26 8.33 0.41
CA GLU A 44 7.05 9.43 0.94
C GLU A 44 8.06 9.76 -0.15
N GLU A 45 7.83 10.86 -0.86
CA GLU A 45 8.79 11.47 -1.76
C GLU A 45 9.99 11.89 -0.92
N VAL A 46 10.90 10.96 -0.69
CA VAL A 46 12.23 11.28 -0.17
C VAL A 46 12.82 12.25 -1.19
N VAL A 47 12.95 13.50 -0.77
CA VAL A 47 13.55 14.59 -1.52
C VAL A 47 14.98 14.18 -1.89
N VAL A 48 15.14 13.53 -3.04
CA VAL A 48 16.44 13.30 -3.65
C VAL A 48 16.85 14.64 -4.21
N GLN A 49 17.82 15.29 -3.56
CA GLN A 49 18.52 16.42 -4.13
C GLN A 49 19.13 15.94 -5.46
N GLN A 50 18.55 16.39 -6.56
CA GLN A 50 19.02 16.11 -7.92
C GLN A 50 20.38 16.78 -8.09
N THR A 51 21.47 16.01 -8.12
CA THR A 51 22.74 16.49 -8.69
C THR A 51 23.49 15.40 -9.46
N ASP A 52 23.36 14.12 -9.11
CA ASP A 52 24.04 13.05 -9.87
C ASP A 52 23.04 11.95 -10.25
N GLN A 53 23.21 11.37 -11.44
CA GLN A 53 22.34 10.37 -12.06
C GLN A 53 22.15 9.12 -11.17
N ALA A 54 21.26 9.19 -10.18
CA ALA A 54 20.98 8.09 -9.27
C ALA A 54 19.98 7.13 -9.91
N GLN A 55 20.36 5.86 -10.03
CA GLN A 55 19.48 4.84 -10.57
C GLN A 55 18.59 4.29 -9.46
N VAL A 56 17.28 4.24 -9.70
CA VAL A 56 16.32 3.71 -8.74
C VAL A 56 16.20 2.19 -8.91
N GLY A 57 16.07 1.47 -7.79
CA GLY A 57 15.79 0.04 -7.80
C GLY A 57 14.80 -0.38 -6.73
N LEU A 58 13.96 -1.38 -7.04
CA LEU A 58 13.03 -1.97 -6.09
C LEU A 58 13.59 -3.19 -5.40
N ILE A 59 13.32 -3.30 -4.10
CA ILE A 59 13.61 -4.48 -3.33
C ILE A 59 12.61 -5.60 -3.73
N ILE A 60 13.14 -6.68 -4.32
CA ILE A 60 12.36 -7.89 -4.64
C ILE A 60 12.24 -8.77 -3.39
N LYS A 61 13.39 -9.07 -2.77
CA LYS A 61 13.47 -10.00 -1.64
C LYS A 61 14.61 -9.66 -0.70
N VAL A 62 14.37 -9.91 0.58
CA VAL A 62 15.39 -9.83 1.63
C VAL A 62 16.10 -11.18 1.75
N LEU A 63 17.43 -11.21 1.65
CA LEU A 63 18.22 -12.46 1.72
C LEU A 63 18.51 -12.87 3.16
N GLY A 64 18.92 -11.92 4.02
CA GLY A 64 19.28 -12.19 5.40
C GLY A 64 20.09 -11.06 6.03
N ARG A 65 20.41 -11.19 7.32
CA ARG A 65 21.28 -10.24 8.03
C ARG A 65 22.75 -10.58 7.79
N THR A 66 23.59 -9.55 7.67
CA THR A 66 25.02 -9.64 7.37
C THR A 66 25.78 -8.62 8.23
N GLY A 67 27.08 -8.83 8.41
CA GLY A 67 27.97 -7.94 9.15
C GLY A 67 28.14 -8.34 10.61
N SER A 68 29.29 -8.03 11.20
CA SER A 68 29.65 -8.40 12.58
C SER A 68 28.70 -7.84 13.64
N ARG A 69 28.07 -6.69 13.36
CA ARG A 69 27.10 -6.03 14.25
C ARG A 69 25.66 -6.44 14.00
N GLY A 70 25.37 -7.25 12.97
CA GLY A 70 24.02 -7.72 12.65
C GLY A 70 23.01 -6.65 12.16
N ASN A 71 23.44 -5.40 11.96
CA ASN A 71 22.58 -4.27 11.59
C ASN A 71 22.47 -4.03 10.07
N VAL A 72 23.11 -4.88 9.26
CA VAL A 72 23.09 -4.78 7.80
C VAL A 72 22.25 -5.92 7.26
N THR A 73 21.36 -5.61 6.32
CA THR A 73 20.49 -6.58 5.67
C THR A 73 20.92 -6.70 4.22
N GLN A 74 21.16 -7.93 3.77
CA GLN A 74 21.37 -8.21 2.36
C GLN A 74 20.02 -8.27 1.65
N VAL A 75 19.92 -7.53 0.56
CA VAL A 75 18.70 -7.34 -0.19
C VAL A 75 18.97 -7.52 -1.67
N ARG A 76 18.01 -8.15 -2.36
CA ARG A 76 18.02 -8.29 -3.81
C ARG A 76 17.17 -7.18 -4.43
N VAL A 77 17.79 -6.37 -5.26
CA VAL A 77 17.22 -5.15 -5.85
C VAL A 77 17.08 -5.34 -7.36
N ARG A 78 15.90 -5.09 -7.91
CA ARG A 78 15.65 -4.96 -9.36
C ARG A 78 15.88 -3.51 -9.75
N LEU A 79 16.72 -3.26 -10.75
CA LEU A 79 16.88 -1.92 -11.29
C LEU A 79 15.62 -1.48 -12.07
N MET A 80 15.11 -0.30 -11.73
CA MET A 80 14.05 0.42 -12.44
C MET A 80 14.66 1.64 -13.11
N ALA A 81 15.29 1.43 -14.25
CA ALA A 81 15.68 2.50 -15.17
C ALA A 81 14.68 2.53 -16.34
N GLU A 82 14.70 3.62 -17.10
CA GLU A 82 13.84 3.78 -18.27
C GLU A 82 13.97 2.61 -19.24
N GLU A 83 12.81 2.19 -19.76
CA GLU A 83 12.65 1.05 -20.65
C GLU A 83 13.32 1.34 -22.00
N GLY A 84 14.61 1.02 -22.12
CA GLY A 84 15.39 1.29 -23.32
C GLY A 84 16.89 1.01 -23.18
N SER A 85 17.41 0.88 -21.96
CA SER A 85 18.78 0.40 -21.75
C SER A 85 18.83 -1.13 -21.64
N PRO A 86 19.87 -1.81 -22.16
CA PRO A 86 20.03 -3.28 -22.12
C PRO A 86 20.11 -3.88 -20.69
N ASP A 87 20.13 -3.00 -19.68
CA ASP A 87 20.32 -3.33 -18.28
C ASP A 87 19.02 -3.19 -17.48
N ALA A 88 17.94 -2.72 -18.12
CA ALA A 88 16.61 -2.64 -17.54
C ALA A 88 16.21 -4.05 -17.04
N ASN A 89 15.92 -4.18 -15.75
CA ASN A 89 15.58 -5.42 -15.04
C ASN A 89 16.74 -6.32 -14.57
N ARG A 90 18.01 -5.90 -14.67
CA ARG A 90 19.08 -6.61 -13.95
C ARG A 90 18.83 -6.56 -12.44
N THR A 91 19.20 -7.66 -11.78
CA THR A 91 18.96 -7.86 -10.36
C THR A 91 20.30 -7.89 -9.63
N ILE A 92 20.51 -6.94 -8.72
CA ILE A 92 21.76 -6.74 -7.99
C ILE A 92 21.55 -7.06 -6.52
N VAL A 93 22.56 -7.62 -5.86
CA VAL A 93 22.55 -7.81 -4.40
C VAL A 93 23.23 -6.64 -3.72
N ARG A 94 22.53 -5.97 -2.80
CA ARG A 94 23.03 -4.82 -2.03
C ARG A 94 22.85 -5.01 -0.54
N ASN A 95 23.80 -4.46 0.21
CA ASN A 95 23.73 -4.33 1.65
C ASN A 95 22.99 -3.05 1.98
N VAL A 96 21.87 -3.14 2.68
CA VAL A 96 21.13 -1.98 3.18
C VAL A 96 21.30 -1.92 4.69
N LYS A 97 21.47 -0.70 5.21
CA LYS A 97 21.55 -0.47 6.66
C LYS A 97 20.13 -0.36 7.23
N GLY A 98 19.85 -1.12 8.29
CA GLY A 98 18.58 -1.03 9.01
C GLY A 98 17.48 -1.98 8.51
N PRO A 99 16.23 -1.76 8.96
CA PRO A 99 15.09 -2.58 8.57
C PRO A 99 14.67 -2.26 7.14
N CYS A 100 14.50 -3.29 6.32
CA CYS A 100 14.01 -3.17 4.94
C CYS A 100 12.92 -4.21 4.71
N LYS A 101 11.98 -3.88 3.83
CA LYS A 101 10.88 -4.74 3.42
C LYS A 101 10.86 -4.91 1.91
N GLU A 102 10.12 -5.93 1.49
CA GLU A 102 9.82 -6.14 0.07
C GLU A 102 8.94 -5.00 -0.44
N GLY A 103 9.27 -4.48 -1.62
CA GLY A 103 8.58 -3.31 -2.22
C GLY A 103 9.17 -1.95 -1.84
N ASP A 104 10.17 -1.88 -0.97
CA ASP A 104 10.90 -0.62 -0.71
C ASP A 104 11.77 -0.23 -1.93
N MET A 105 12.01 1.07 -2.11
CA MET A 105 12.86 1.61 -3.18
C MET A 105 14.22 2.04 -2.64
N LEU A 106 15.27 1.85 -3.43
CA LEU A 106 16.63 2.28 -3.13
C LEU A 106 17.18 3.11 -4.28
N SER A 107 17.83 4.23 -3.94
CA SER A 107 18.67 4.98 -4.87
C SER A 107 20.08 4.39 -4.88
N LEU A 108 20.55 3.94 -6.04
CA LEU A 108 21.88 3.41 -6.24
C LEU A 108 22.69 4.42 -7.07
N MET A 109 23.82 4.88 -6.52
CA MET A 109 24.74 5.76 -7.25
C MET A 109 25.52 5.01 -8.33
N GLU A 110 25.80 3.72 -8.09
CA GLU A 110 26.54 2.85 -8.99
C GLU A 110 25.80 1.51 -9.09
N THR A 111 25.69 0.92 -10.27
CA THR A 111 25.03 -0.38 -10.50
C THR A 111 26.02 -1.56 -10.55
N GLU A 112 27.28 -1.32 -10.88
CA GLU A 112 28.27 -2.38 -11.11
C GLU A 112 28.66 -3.16 -9.84
N ARG A 113 28.54 -2.55 -8.66
CA ARG A 113 28.93 -3.20 -7.39
C ARG A 113 27.93 -4.27 -6.97
N GLU A 114 28.39 -5.48 -6.70
CA GLU A 114 27.61 -6.53 -6.03
C GLU A 114 28.15 -6.81 -4.62
N ALA A 115 27.25 -6.98 -3.65
CA ALA A 115 27.64 -7.43 -2.32
C ALA A 115 28.10 -8.90 -2.38
N ARG A 116 29.19 -9.21 -1.67
CA ARG A 116 29.70 -10.58 -1.55
C ARG A 116 28.61 -11.50 -0.98
N ARG A 117 28.37 -12.63 -1.64
CA ARG A 117 27.46 -13.67 -1.15
C ARG A 117 27.89 -14.16 0.24
N LEU A 118 26.93 -14.37 1.13
CA LEU A 118 27.14 -15.13 2.37
C LEU A 118 27.63 -16.54 2.02
N ARG A 119 28.54 -17.09 2.82
CA ARG A 119 29.02 -18.48 2.71
C ARG A 119 28.22 -19.37 3.64
#